data_AF-A0A8J9YLR2-F1
#
_entry.id   AF-A0A8J9YLR2-F1
#
_cell.length_a   1.000
_cell.length_b   1.000
_cell.length_c   1.000
_cell.angle_alpha   90.00
_cell.angle_beta   90.00
_cell.angle_gamma   90.00
#
_symmetry.space_group_name_H-M   'P 1'
#
loop_
_entity.id
_entity.type
_entity.pdbx_description
1 polymer ?
#
loop_
_entity_poly.entity_id
_entity_poly.type
_entity_poly.pdbx_seq_one_letter_code
_entity_poly.pdbx_strand_id
1 'polypeptide(L)'
;MGNLIEFKTWPRKQRLFHEVTSGGISFWLKSRGYSVVGLATKPYEECVYELTIEPGRCDLLSNGKVCSTNAVSNILRNEFNKLWILWKHNTIVFGSSSEVGSTVVLRWQCAVKNLIKYVTFYSDLGMAEWKCYLPLVATIENLPLRRLQGGQPRWVLVKDNTELPDGALIGGYENEFLYIMRTPFRGSLTQGKFVPSLGLGFIAWKYESYTCDAVEILCGYNCTWVPSNVDEVPKGAVEGGFTEVDHETMYVGRVHYKGHLIVGKIVPSHKCCYFAYNDKAMLENNFEVLAVYVPADDLTDPAPATTFAHLDATTVLSRAIAELGVYPAVDPLDSTSRVMDPNIIGPEHYGVARGVQKILQDYKSLQDIIAILGMDELSEDDKMTVARARKIQRFLSQPFQVAEVFTGHIGKMVKLEETIKGFKQILNGELDHIPEAAFYMVGTIEDVIAKSQSLAKNI
;
A
#
# COMPACT_ATOMS: atom_id res chain seq x y z
N MET A 1 -23.11 -6.28 -12.00
CA MET A 1 -24.07 -5.57 -11.13
C MET A 1 -23.40 -5.39 -9.79
N GLY A 2 -23.41 -4.18 -9.24
CA GLY A 2 -22.77 -3.87 -7.96
C GLY A 2 -23.53 -4.42 -6.75
N ASN A 3 -23.01 -4.21 -5.54
CA ASN A 3 -23.72 -4.52 -4.29
C ASN A 3 -24.72 -3.41 -3.95
N LEU A 4 -25.81 -3.77 -3.26
CA LEU A 4 -26.73 -2.78 -2.72
C LEU A 4 -26.05 -2.09 -1.53
N ILE A 5 -25.75 -0.81 -1.66
CA ILE A 5 -25.19 0.03 -0.60
C ILE A 5 -26.31 0.91 -0.05
N GLU A 6 -26.40 1.02 1.28
CA GLU A 6 -27.33 1.91 1.99
C GLU A 6 -26.53 2.95 2.79
N PHE A 7 -26.79 4.24 2.57
CA PHE A 7 -26.04 5.33 3.23
C PHE A 7 -26.88 6.59 3.42
N LYS A 8 -26.38 7.54 4.23
CA LYS A 8 -27.09 8.78 4.62
C LYS A 8 -26.26 10.02 4.33
N THR A 9 -26.88 11.04 3.75
CA THR A 9 -26.27 12.35 3.46
C THR A 9 -26.91 13.44 4.30
N TRP A 10 -26.11 14.35 4.86
CA TRP A 10 -26.55 15.49 5.69
C TRP A 10 -26.11 16.82 5.06
N PRO A 11 -26.73 17.97 5.42
CA PRO A 11 -26.50 19.31 4.85
C PRO A 11 -25.08 19.89 4.80
N ARG A 12 -24.03 19.16 5.19
CA ARG A 12 -22.64 19.66 5.23
C ARG A 12 -21.58 18.57 4.96
N LYS A 13 -21.95 17.41 4.40
CA LYS A 13 -20.99 16.34 4.08
C LYS A 13 -20.37 16.53 2.69
N GLN A 14 -19.05 16.33 2.57
CA GLN A 14 -18.40 16.22 1.26
C GLN A 14 -19.08 15.14 0.40
N ARG A 15 -19.14 15.45 -0.89
CA ARG A 15 -19.71 14.62 -1.96
C ARG A 15 -18.90 13.33 -2.12
N LEU A 16 -19.46 12.18 -1.77
CA LEU A 16 -18.85 10.88 -2.08
C LEU A 16 -19.06 10.57 -3.56
N PHE A 17 -17.97 10.37 -4.31
CA PHE A 17 -18.02 10.08 -5.74
C PHE A 17 -17.88 8.58 -5.97
N HIS A 18 -18.80 8.01 -6.74
CA HIS A 18 -18.81 6.61 -7.10
C HIS A 18 -18.61 6.46 -8.60
N GLU A 19 -17.66 5.63 -9.01
CA GLU A 19 -17.42 5.36 -10.42
C GLU A 19 -18.60 4.57 -11.02
N VAL A 20 -19.07 5.02 -12.18
CA VAL A 20 -20.15 4.38 -12.93
C VAL A 20 -19.66 4.11 -14.35
N THR A 21 -19.66 2.84 -14.72
CA THR A 21 -19.23 2.37 -16.06
C THR A 21 -20.38 2.36 -17.07
N SER A 22 -21.62 2.48 -16.59
CA SER A 22 -22.84 2.62 -17.40
C SER A 22 -23.29 4.08 -17.51
N GLY A 23 -23.88 4.46 -18.65
CA GLY A 23 -24.53 5.77 -18.84
C GLY A 23 -25.84 5.95 -18.06
N GLY A 24 -25.90 5.44 -16.82
CA GLY A 24 -27.07 5.48 -15.97
C GLY A 24 -26.89 4.76 -14.64
N ILE A 25 -27.74 5.13 -13.67
CA ILE A 25 -27.80 4.53 -12.33
C ILE A 25 -29.25 4.50 -11.82
N SER A 26 -29.59 3.44 -11.08
CA SER A 26 -30.83 3.34 -10.30
C SER A 26 -30.53 3.44 -8.80
N PHE A 27 -31.37 4.18 -8.07
CA PHE A 27 -31.22 4.40 -6.64
C PHE A 27 -32.59 4.49 -5.96
N TRP A 28 -32.63 4.29 -4.65
CA TRP A 28 -33.79 4.57 -3.81
C TRP A 28 -33.49 5.78 -2.95
N LEU A 29 -34.46 6.66 -2.82
CA LEU A 29 -34.35 7.88 -2.02
C LEU A 29 -35.47 7.94 -1.00
N LYS A 30 -35.12 8.21 0.25
CA LYS A 30 -36.03 8.58 1.33
C LYS A 30 -35.54 9.91 1.90
N SER A 31 -36.29 10.97 1.65
CA SER A 31 -35.96 12.33 2.08
C SER A 31 -37.23 13.15 2.25
N ARG A 32 -37.18 14.16 3.12
CA ARG A 32 -38.27 15.14 3.32
C ARG A 32 -37.95 16.52 2.75
N GLY A 33 -36.73 16.70 2.25
CA GLY A 33 -36.18 18.00 1.91
C GLY A 33 -35.47 18.00 0.56
N TYR A 34 -34.40 18.76 0.46
CA TYR A 34 -33.67 18.96 -0.80
C TYR A 34 -32.63 17.86 -0.99
N SER A 35 -32.65 17.16 -2.11
CA SER A 35 -31.70 16.06 -2.38
C SER A 35 -31.13 16.17 -3.79
N VAL A 36 -29.84 15.88 -3.96
CA VAL A 36 -29.13 16.09 -5.23
C VAL A 36 -28.40 14.84 -5.66
N VAL A 37 -28.47 14.58 -6.96
CA VAL A 37 -27.63 13.62 -7.67
C VAL A 37 -26.69 14.39 -8.60
N GLY A 38 -25.40 14.41 -8.29
CA GLY A 38 -24.37 15.07 -9.08
C GLY A 38 -23.69 14.10 -10.06
N LEU A 39 -23.40 14.58 -11.27
CA LEU A 39 -22.68 13.86 -12.32
C LEU A 39 -21.35 14.56 -12.60
N ALA A 40 -20.23 13.82 -12.53
CA ALA A 40 -18.90 14.38 -12.67
C ALA A 40 -17.99 13.55 -13.60
N THR A 41 -16.99 14.24 -14.17
CA THR A 41 -15.97 13.62 -15.04
C THR A 41 -14.80 13.03 -14.27
N LYS A 42 -14.51 13.59 -13.10
CA LYS A 42 -13.45 13.17 -12.18
C LYS A 42 -13.99 13.18 -10.75
N PRO A 43 -13.41 12.38 -9.84
CA PRO A 43 -13.83 12.41 -8.45
C PRO A 43 -13.37 13.71 -7.77
N TYR A 44 -14.14 14.19 -6.80
CA TYR A 44 -13.83 15.37 -5.97
C TYR A 44 -13.75 16.72 -6.70
N GLU A 45 -14.13 16.78 -7.98
CA GLU A 45 -14.30 18.03 -8.74
C GLU A 45 -15.78 18.52 -8.72
N GLU A 46 -16.02 19.75 -9.17
CA GLU A 46 -17.38 20.27 -9.37
C GLU A 46 -18.19 19.38 -10.33
N CYS A 47 -19.46 19.18 -10.00
CA CYS A 47 -20.35 18.39 -10.85
C CYS A 47 -20.69 19.15 -12.13
N VAL A 48 -20.50 18.50 -13.27
CA VAL A 48 -20.84 19.07 -14.59
C VAL A 48 -22.35 19.23 -14.72
N TYR A 49 -23.09 18.27 -14.16
CA TYR A 49 -24.55 18.33 -14.05
C TYR A 49 -24.99 17.96 -12.63
N GLU A 50 -26.02 18.63 -12.14
CA GLU A 50 -26.64 18.33 -10.85
C GLU A 50 -28.15 18.26 -11.03
N LEU A 51 -28.74 17.13 -10.63
CA LEU A 51 -30.18 16.95 -10.59
C LEU A 51 -30.65 17.22 -9.16
N THR A 52 -31.38 18.31 -8.97
CA THR A 52 -32.01 18.63 -7.69
C THR A 52 -33.40 18.00 -7.66
N ILE A 53 -33.73 17.40 -6.50
CA ILE A 53 -34.99 16.74 -6.24
C ILE A 53 -35.57 17.37 -4.99
N GLU A 54 -36.70 18.03 -5.15
CA GLU A 54 -37.40 18.73 -4.09
C GLU A 54 -38.88 18.39 -4.07
N PRO A 55 -39.60 18.70 -2.98
CA PRO A 55 -41.05 18.55 -2.96
C PRO A 55 -41.70 19.39 -4.06
N GLY A 56 -42.27 18.72 -5.07
CA GLY A 56 -43.03 19.36 -6.14
C GLY A 56 -42.21 19.83 -7.35
N ARG A 57 -40.88 19.72 -7.32
CA ARG A 57 -40.02 20.19 -8.42
C ARG A 57 -38.71 19.40 -8.56
N CYS A 58 -38.21 19.31 -9.78
CA CYS A 58 -36.87 18.85 -10.08
C CYS A 58 -36.18 19.81 -11.04
N ASP A 59 -34.95 20.23 -10.72
CA ASP A 59 -34.14 21.08 -11.58
C ASP A 59 -32.92 20.34 -12.07
N LEU A 60 -32.53 20.60 -13.31
CA LEU A 60 -31.23 20.21 -13.84
C LEU A 60 -30.34 21.43 -13.93
N LEU A 61 -29.22 21.40 -13.23
CA LEU A 61 -28.17 22.42 -13.31
C LEU A 61 -27.04 21.91 -14.19
N SER A 62 -26.39 22.82 -14.91
CA SER A 62 -25.10 22.58 -15.56
C SER A 62 -24.09 23.62 -15.11
N ASN A 63 -22.95 23.16 -14.59
CA ASN A 63 -21.90 24.00 -14.00
C ASN A 63 -22.47 25.05 -13.02
N GLY A 64 -23.34 24.61 -12.10
CA GLY A 64 -23.96 25.45 -11.07
C GLY A 64 -25.09 26.38 -11.55
N LYS A 65 -25.43 26.40 -12.84
CA LYS A 65 -26.53 27.23 -13.37
C LYS A 65 -27.74 26.36 -13.71
N VAL A 66 -28.93 26.76 -13.24
CA VAL A 66 -30.19 26.09 -13.57
C VAL A 66 -30.43 26.17 -15.07
N CYS A 67 -30.44 25.00 -15.72
CA CYS A 67 -30.73 24.88 -17.16
C CYS A 67 -32.23 24.75 -17.41
N SER A 68 -32.95 24.07 -16.53
CA SER A 68 -34.39 23.81 -16.67
C SER A 68 -35.00 23.41 -15.33
N THR A 69 -36.23 23.85 -15.10
CA THR A 69 -37.04 23.53 -13.92
C THR A 69 -38.31 22.83 -14.37
N ASN A 70 -38.57 21.64 -13.83
CA ASN A 70 -39.76 20.86 -14.16
C ASN A 70 -40.59 20.62 -12.89
N ALA A 71 -41.87 20.99 -12.93
CA ALA A 71 -42.82 20.67 -11.87
C ALA A 71 -43.17 19.17 -11.92
N VAL A 72 -43.16 18.51 -10.76
CA VAL A 72 -43.46 17.08 -10.62
C VAL A 72 -44.37 16.85 -9.43
N SER A 73 -45.16 15.77 -9.43
CA SER A 73 -45.86 15.34 -8.22
C SER A 73 -44.83 15.02 -7.12
N ASN A 74 -45.19 15.13 -5.84
CA ASN A 74 -44.24 14.98 -4.75
C ASN A 74 -43.60 13.56 -4.75
N ILE A 75 -42.38 13.47 -5.28
CA ILE A 75 -41.61 12.23 -5.43
C ILE A 75 -41.01 11.82 -4.09
N LEU A 76 -40.74 12.80 -3.23
CA LEU A 76 -40.12 12.63 -1.92
C LEU A 76 -41.13 12.21 -0.87
N ARG A 77 -40.83 11.12 -0.18
CA ARG A 77 -41.68 10.53 0.85
C ARG A 77 -40.85 10.11 2.05
N ASN A 78 -41.54 9.83 3.14
CA ASN A 78 -40.94 9.24 4.33
C ASN A 78 -40.65 7.73 4.19
N GLU A 79 -40.68 7.21 2.97
CA GLU A 79 -40.41 5.82 2.57
C GLU A 79 -39.46 5.82 1.35
N PHE A 80 -38.77 4.70 1.10
CA PHE A 80 -37.85 4.59 -0.03
C PHE A 80 -38.61 4.53 -1.36
N ASN A 81 -38.38 5.51 -2.21
CA ASN A 81 -38.92 5.52 -3.58
C ASN A 81 -37.82 5.20 -4.59
N LYS A 82 -38.11 4.33 -5.56
CA LYS A 82 -37.14 3.90 -6.58
C LYS A 82 -37.09 4.88 -7.75
N LEU A 83 -35.90 5.41 -7.99
CA LEU A 83 -35.59 6.42 -8.99
C LEU A 83 -34.43 5.96 -9.88
N TRP A 84 -34.30 6.59 -11.03
CA TRP A 84 -33.20 6.33 -11.94
C TRP A 84 -32.87 7.58 -12.74
N ILE A 85 -31.60 7.67 -13.13
CA ILE A 85 -31.08 8.69 -14.03
C ILE A 85 -30.24 8.03 -15.12
N LEU A 86 -30.42 8.46 -16.37
CA LEU A 86 -29.72 8.00 -17.56
C LEU A 86 -29.09 9.20 -18.26
N TRP A 87 -27.87 9.06 -18.77
CA TRP A 87 -27.20 10.08 -19.57
C TRP A 87 -26.57 9.43 -20.81
N LYS A 88 -27.08 9.76 -21.99
CA LYS A 88 -26.59 9.23 -23.27
C LYS A 88 -26.94 10.17 -24.42
N HIS A 89 -26.08 10.23 -25.44
CA HIS A 89 -26.33 10.93 -26.71
C HIS A 89 -26.91 12.35 -26.54
N ASN A 90 -26.23 13.20 -25.76
CA ASN A 90 -26.66 14.57 -25.47
C ASN A 90 -28.04 14.70 -24.79
N THR A 91 -28.44 13.68 -24.04
CA THR A 91 -29.66 13.74 -23.23
C THR A 91 -29.41 13.20 -21.83
N ILE A 92 -29.97 13.90 -20.84
CA ILE A 92 -30.14 13.40 -19.48
C ILE A 92 -31.62 13.10 -19.29
N VAL A 93 -31.92 11.92 -18.77
CA VAL A 93 -33.27 11.46 -18.50
C VAL A 93 -33.36 11.04 -17.04
N PHE A 94 -34.32 11.58 -16.31
CA PHE A 94 -34.63 11.19 -14.94
C PHE A 94 -36.01 10.57 -14.90
N GLY A 95 -36.19 9.53 -14.10
CA GLY A 95 -37.53 9.03 -13.86
C GLY A 95 -37.72 8.27 -12.56
N SER A 96 -38.99 8.06 -12.24
CA SER A 96 -39.46 7.27 -11.11
C SER A 96 -40.26 6.07 -11.60
N SER A 97 -40.04 4.91 -10.99
CA SER A 97 -40.85 3.71 -11.24
C SER A 97 -41.79 3.49 -10.06
N SER A 98 -43.05 3.91 -10.18
CA SER A 98 -44.12 3.50 -9.25
C SER A 98 -44.89 2.32 -9.81
N GLU A 99 -45.20 1.32 -9.00
CA GLU A 99 -46.13 0.22 -9.36
C GLU A 99 -47.56 0.73 -9.65
N VAL A 100 -47.88 1.97 -9.24
CA VAL A 100 -49.21 2.59 -9.37
C VAL A 100 -49.15 3.82 -10.29
N GLY A 101 -48.90 3.57 -11.58
CA GLY A 101 -49.42 4.38 -12.70
C GLY A 101 -48.93 5.82 -12.93
N SER A 102 -48.05 6.41 -12.12
CA SER A 102 -47.50 7.76 -12.38
C SER A 102 -45.99 7.71 -12.58
N THR A 103 -45.55 7.30 -13.78
CA THR A 103 -44.14 7.38 -14.16
C THR A 103 -43.78 8.82 -14.46
N VAL A 104 -43.01 9.47 -13.59
CA VAL A 104 -42.38 10.75 -13.92
C VAL A 104 -41.21 10.44 -14.85
N VAL A 105 -41.18 11.02 -16.04
CA VAL A 105 -40.03 10.98 -16.95
C VAL A 105 -39.72 12.39 -17.39
N LEU A 106 -38.58 12.91 -16.95
CA LEU A 106 -38.06 14.20 -17.35
C LEU A 106 -36.90 14.01 -18.32
N ARG A 107 -36.88 14.78 -19.41
CA ARG A 107 -35.83 14.73 -20.43
C ARG A 107 -35.25 16.11 -20.64
N TRP A 108 -33.93 16.20 -20.61
CA TRP A 108 -33.19 17.42 -20.90
C TRP A 108 -32.23 17.17 -22.06
N GLN A 109 -32.24 18.08 -23.03
CA GLN A 109 -31.29 18.08 -24.14
C GLN A 109 -30.09 18.95 -23.74
N CYS A 110 -28.93 18.34 -23.58
CA CYS A 110 -27.70 19.02 -23.14
C CYS A 110 -26.48 18.34 -23.77
N ALA A 111 -25.42 19.09 -24.06
CA ALA A 111 -24.19 18.53 -24.65
C ALA A 111 -23.41 17.70 -23.61
N VAL A 112 -23.95 16.51 -23.29
CA VAL A 112 -23.37 15.59 -22.32
C VAL A 112 -21.94 15.26 -22.76
N LYS A 113 -20.95 15.74 -22.01
CA LYS A 113 -19.56 15.35 -22.23
C LYS A 113 -19.48 13.82 -22.10
N ASN A 114 -18.94 13.11 -23.09
CA ASN A 114 -18.76 11.65 -23.12
C ASN A 114 -17.75 11.12 -22.06
N LEU A 115 -17.55 11.88 -20.98
CA LEU A 115 -16.53 11.70 -19.95
C LEU A 115 -17.14 11.59 -18.55
N ILE A 116 -18.46 11.61 -18.39
CA ILE A 116 -19.09 11.39 -17.07
C ILE A 116 -18.75 9.96 -16.63
N LYS A 117 -17.95 9.87 -15.57
CA LYS A 117 -17.49 8.62 -14.99
C LYS A 117 -17.90 8.46 -13.53
N TYR A 118 -18.38 9.53 -12.89
CA TYR A 118 -18.68 9.52 -11.46
C TYR A 118 -20.06 10.09 -11.15
N VAL A 119 -20.71 9.51 -10.14
CA VAL A 119 -21.96 9.99 -9.55
C VAL A 119 -21.74 10.30 -8.07
N THR A 120 -22.34 11.37 -7.58
CA THR A 120 -22.38 11.69 -6.15
C THR A 120 -23.79 11.99 -5.67
N PHE A 121 -24.03 11.80 -4.38
CA PHE A 121 -25.31 12.02 -3.72
C PHE A 121 -25.09 12.94 -2.53
N TYR A 122 -25.90 13.98 -2.41
CA TYR A 122 -25.88 14.87 -1.26
C TYR A 122 -27.25 15.50 -1.00
N SER A 123 -27.37 16.18 0.12
CA SER A 123 -28.58 16.87 0.56
C SER A 123 -28.16 18.20 1.14
N ASP A 124 -28.85 19.29 0.78
CA ASP A 124 -28.56 20.64 1.29
C ASP A 124 -29.54 21.03 2.42
N LEU A 125 -30.71 20.41 2.49
CA LEU A 125 -31.73 20.67 3.51
C LEU A 125 -32.25 19.34 4.10
N GLY A 126 -31.75 19.00 5.29
CA GLY A 126 -32.12 17.80 6.03
C GLY A 126 -31.33 16.54 5.66
N MET A 127 -31.60 15.44 6.38
CA MET A 127 -31.01 14.14 6.10
C MET A 127 -31.74 13.45 4.95
N ALA A 128 -30.99 12.89 4.00
CA ALA A 128 -31.51 11.98 2.98
C ALA A 128 -30.89 10.58 3.16
N GLU A 129 -31.71 9.54 3.04
CA GLU A 129 -31.29 8.14 3.07
C GLU A 129 -31.36 7.59 1.65
N TRP A 130 -30.30 6.89 1.24
CA TRP A 130 -30.10 6.41 -0.13
C TRP A 130 -29.85 4.90 -0.13
N LYS A 131 -30.34 4.23 -1.18
CA LYS A 131 -29.89 2.87 -1.54
C LYS A 131 -29.49 2.87 -3.01
N CYS A 132 -28.39 2.22 -3.40
CA CYS A 132 -28.09 2.05 -4.82
C CYS A 132 -27.16 0.87 -5.07
N TYR A 133 -27.24 0.32 -6.29
CA TYR A 133 -26.31 -0.69 -6.75
C TYR A 133 -25.09 0.00 -7.34
N LEU A 134 -23.98 -0.02 -6.62
CA LEU A 134 -22.70 0.54 -7.06
C LEU A 134 -21.62 -0.54 -7.09
N PRO A 135 -20.69 -0.49 -8.06
CA PRO A 135 -19.51 -1.34 -8.01
C PRO A 135 -18.80 -1.11 -6.67
N LEU A 136 -18.29 -2.20 -6.07
CA LEU A 136 -17.55 -2.13 -4.80
C LEU A 136 -16.51 -1.00 -4.90
N VAL A 137 -16.63 0.00 -4.02
CA VAL A 137 -15.50 0.87 -3.69
C VAL A 137 -14.39 -0.07 -3.25
N ALA A 138 -13.18 0.14 -3.80
CA ALA A 138 -12.00 -0.71 -3.69
C ALA A 138 -12.06 -1.68 -2.51
N THR A 139 -12.03 -2.99 -2.81
CA THR A 139 -11.87 -4.04 -1.79
C THR A 139 -10.82 -3.58 -0.77
N ILE A 140 -11.10 -3.80 0.52
CA ILE A 140 -10.28 -3.40 1.67
C ILE A 140 -8.79 -3.79 1.50
N GLU A 141 -8.53 -4.81 0.68
CA GLU A 141 -7.20 -5.29 0.28
C GLU A 141 -6.39 -4.34 -0.62
N ASN A 142 -7.02 -3.31 -1.21
CA ASN A 142 -6.41 -2.39 -2.17
C ASN A 142 -6.42 -0.93 -1.68
N LEU A 143 -6.28 -0.70 -0.37
CA LEU A 143 -5.87 0.62 0.11
C LEU A 143 -4.54 0.94 -0.57
N PRO A 144 -4.44 2.00 -1.39
CA PRO A 144 -3.21 2.31 -2.08
C PRO A 144 -2.14 2.60 -1.03
N LEU A 145 -1.19 1.67 -0.87
CA LEU A 145 0.06 1.94 -0.20
C LEU A 145 0.74 3.04 -1.02
N ARG A 146 0.61 4.30 -0.59
CA ARG A 146 1.38 5.40 -1.17
C ARG A 146 2.85 5.10 -0.89
N ARG A 147 3.54 4.50 -1.88
CA ARG A 147 5.00 4.35 -1.90
C ARG A 147 5.61 5.73 -2.13
N LEU A 148 5.89 6.45 -1.07
CA LEU A 148 6.74 7.65 -1.12
C LEU A 148 7.98 7.33 -0.27
N GLN A 149 9.17 7.59 -0.80
CA GLN A 149 10.43 7.23 -0.16
C GLN A 149 10.82 8.29 0.89
N GLY A 150 11.06 7.87 2.13
CA GLY A 150 11.79 8.63 3.16
C GLY A 150 10.95 9.35 4.22
N GLY A 151 11.48 9.38 5.46
CA GLY A 151 10.98 10.18 6.59
C GLY A 151 10.40 9.37 7.77
N GLN A 152 10.48 9.93 8.98
CA GLN A 152 9.81 9.41 10.19
C GLN A 152 8.36 9.94 10.27
N PRO A 153 7.40 9.18 10.83
CA PRO A 153 6.06 9.67 11.06
C PRO A 153 6.08 10.89 11.99
N ARG A 154 5.31 11.92 11.64
CA ARG A 154 5.17 13.16 12.40
C ARG A 154 3.71 13.53 12.57
N TRP A 155 3.39 14.15 13.69
CA TRP A 155 2.07 14.66 13.99
C TRP A 155 1.99 16.12 13.53
N VAL A 156 0.99 16.44 12.70
CA VAL A 156 0.82 17.78 12.11
C VAL A 156 -0.51 18.34 12.57
N LEU A 157 -0.47 19.47 13.27
CA LEU A 157 -1.67 20.19 13.69
C LEU A 157 -2.42 20.74 12.47
N VAL A 158 -3.71 20.43 12.38
CA VAL A 158 -4.60 20.98 11.35
C VAL A 158 -5.25 22.24 11.90
N LYS A 159 -5.00 23.38 11.25
CA LYS A 159 -5.51 24.70 11.68
C LYS A 159 -6.93 24.99 11.20
N ASP A 160 -7.26 24.50 10.00
CA ASP A 160 -8.58 24.57 9.39
C ASP A 160 -8.97 23.14 8.95
N ASN A 161 -9.95 22.52 9.60
CA ASN A 161 -10.36 21.12 9.37
C ASN A 161 -10.90 20.80 7.97
N THR A 162 -10.71 21.72 7.03
CA THR A 162 -11.13 21.62 5.64
C THR A 162 -10.06 21.01 4.75
N GLU A 163 -8.78 21.06 5.14
CA GLU A 163 -7.67 20.55 4.32
C GLU A 163 -6.77 19.58 5.09
N LEU A 164 -6.53 18.41 4.48
CA LEU A 164 -5.62 17.40 5.02
C LEU A 164 -4.17 17.82 4.74
N PRO A 165 -3.26 17.68 5.71
CA PRO A 165 -1.85 17.98 5.51
C PRO A 165 -1.20 17.01 4.50
N ASP A 166 -0.19 17.50 3.79
CA ASP A 166 0.59 16.68 2.87
C ASP A 166 1.22 15.48 3.60
N GLY A 167 0.96 14.30 3.06
CA GLY A 167 1.44 13.04 3.62
C GLY A 167 0.57 12.46 4.72
N ALA A 168 -0.66 12.96 4.93
CA ALA A 168 -1.62 12.37 5.86
C ALA A 168 -1.80 10.86 5.61
N LEU A 169 -1.64 10.07 6.66
CA LEU A 169 -1.72 8.62 6.60
C LEU A 169 -3.17 8.14 6.65
N ILE A 170 -3.53 7.34 5.66
CA ILE A 170 -4.81 6.62 5.61
C ILE A 170 -4.71 5.45 6.60
N GLY A 171 -5.53 5.47 7.64
CA GLY A 171 -5.56 4.42 8.64
C GLY A 171 -6.68 3.41 8.45
N GLY A 172 -7.71 3.74 7.67
CA GLY A 172 -8.85 2.86 7.49
C GLY A 172 -9.85 3.34 6.46
N TYR A 173 -10.99 2.66 6.43
CA TYR A 173 -12.11 2.96 5.56
C TYR A 173 -13.45 2.65 6.26
N GLU A 174 -14.31 3.67 6.34
CA GLU A 174 -15.69 3.58 6.84
C GLU A 174 -16.57 4.49 5.98
N ASN A 175 -17.03 3.98 4.84
CA ASN A 175 -17.72 4.73 3.77
C ASN A 175 -16.85 5.77 3.04
N GLU A 176 -15.74 6.20 3.65
CA GLU A 176 -14.67 7.02 3.07
C GLU A 176 -13.33 6.66 3.72
N PHE A 177 -12.22 7.19 3.18
CA PHE A 177 -10.90 7.03 3.81
C PHE A 177 -10.84 7.74 5.15
N LEU A 178 -10.44 6.99 6.17
CA LEU A 178 -10.21 7.50 7.51
C LEU A 178 -8.74 7.81 7.69
N TYR A 179 -8.46 8.96 8.30
CA TYR A 179 -7.10 9.39 8.60
C TYR A 179 -6.79 9.22 10.07
N ILE A 180 -5.52 8.96 10.38
CA ILE A 180 -5.07 8.76 11.76
C ILE A 180 -4.91 10.12 12.40
N MET A 181 -5.57 10.32 13.54
CA MET A 181 -5.49 11.58 14.27
C MET A 181 -5.28 11.37 15.75
N ARG A 182 -4.78 12.40 16.42
CA ARG A 182 -4.79 12.49 17.89
C ARG A 182 -5.18 13.89 18.35
N THR A 183 -5.65 13.97 19.58
CA THR A 183 -6.06 15.22 20.22
C THR A 183 -5.86 15.13 21.73
N PRO A 184 -5.48 16.23 22.39
CA PRO A 184 -5.60 16.32 23.84
C PRO A 184 -7.06 16.12 24.26
N PHE A 185 -7.30 15.28 25.27
CA PHE A 185 -8.64 15.07 25.82
C PHE A 185 -8.56 14.67 27.29
N ARG A 186 -9.10 15.52 28.18
CA ARG A 186 -9.25 15.25 29.63
C ARG A 186 -7.97 14.73 30.31
N GLY A 187 -6.81 15.33 30.01
CA GLY A 187 -5.51 14.95 30.60
C GLY A 187 -4.78 13.81 29.86
N SER A 188 -5.43 13.17 28.89
CA SER A 188 -4.79 12.24 27.95
C SER A 188 -4.42 12.93 26.64
N LEU A 189 -3.49 12.33 25.90
CA LEU A 189 -3.32 12.58 24.47
C LEU A 189 -3.87 11.36 23.75
N THR A 190 -5.06 11.48 23.15
CA THR A 190 -5.81 10.31 22.67
C THR A 190 -5.99 10.32 21.17
N GLN A 191 -5.88 9.13 20.59
CA GLN A 191 -5.94 8.92 19.17
C GLN A 191 -7.37 8.50 18.76
N GLY A 192 -7.71 8.77 17.50
CA GLY A 192 -8.90 8.24 16.87
C GLY A 192 -8.86 8.34 15.35
N LYS A 193 -10.04 8.48 14.76
CA LYS A 193 -10.23 8.59 13.32
C LYS A 193 -10.59 10.03 12.95
N PHE A 194 -9.98 10.56 11.91
CA PHE A 194 -10.42 11.79 11.26
C PHE A 194 -11.24 11.45 10.02
N VAL A 195 -12.39 12.10 9.89
CA VAL A 195 -13.34 11.90 8.79
C VAL A 195 -13.32 13.15 7.92
N PRO A 196 -12.66 13.12 6.75
CA PRO A 196 -12.50 14.30 5.90
C PRO A 196 -13.82 14.95 5.50
N SER A 197 -14.84 14.14 5.16
CA SER A 197 -16.13 14.67 4.74
C SER A 197 -16.86 15.49 5.81
N LEU A 198 -16.51 15.25 7.09
CA LEU A 198 -17.07 15.94 8.24
C LEU A 198 -16.16 17.07 8.75
N GLY A 199 -14.86 17.04 8.43
CA GLY A 199 -13.87 17.92 9.05
C GLY A 199 -13.80 17.72 10.56
N LEU A 200 -14.01 16.50 11.04
CA LEU A 200 -14.07 16.18 12.47
C LEU A 200 -13.24 14.94 12.81
N GLY A 201 -12.57 15.02 13.94
CA GLY A 201 -12.00 13.86 14.62
C GLY A 201 -13.03 13.16 15.50
N PHE A 202 -12.97 11.84 15.57
CA PHE A 202 -13.74 11.01 16.48
C PHE A 202 -12.80 10.17 17.35
N ILE A 203 -12.94 10.30 18.67
CA ILE A 203 -12.20 9.51 19.66
C ILE A 203 -13.14 8.60 20.43
N ALA A 204 -12.65 7.44 20.84
CA ALA A 204 -13.35 6.57 21.79
C ALA A 204 -12.89 6.89 23.20
N TRP A 205 -13.82 7.12 24.12
CA TRP A 205 -13.51 7.37 25.52
C TRP A 205 -14.55 6.73 26.44
N LYS A 206 -14.10 5.81 27.29
CA LYS A 206 -14.98 4.98 28.13
C LYS A 206 -16.03 4.26 27.27
N TYR A 207 -17.29 4.65 27.36
CA TYR A 207 -18.43 4.02 26.68
C TYR A 207 -18.98 4.86 25.52
N GLU A 208 -18.45 6.06 25.31
CA GLU A 208 -18.98 7.04 24.35
C GLU A 208 -17.90 7.44 23.33
N SER A 209 -18.33 7.85 22.14
CA SER A 209 -17.44 8.54 21.21
C SER A 209 -17.63 10.05 21.32
N TYR A 210 -16.54 10.80 21.18
CA TYR A 210 -16.55 12.25 21.20
C TYR A 210 -16.02 12.81 19.89
N THR A 211 -16.62 13.92 19.43
CA THR A 211 -16.13 14.71 18.30
C THR A 211 -15.09 15.72 18.76
N CYS A 212 -14.07 15.95 17.94
CA CYS A 212 -12.97 16.85 18.23
C CYS A 212 -12.66 17.73 17.02
N ASP A 213 -12.51 19.03 17.28
CA ASP A 213 -12.29 20.03 16.25
C ASP A 213 -10.80 20.40 16.12
N ALA A 214 -10.01 20.31 17.18
CA ALA A 214 -8.57 20.55 17.12
C ALA A 214 -7.84 19.20 17.11
N VAL A 215 -7.31 18.80 15.96
CA VAL A 215 -6.66 17.50 15.80
C VAL A 215 -5.27 17.64 15.17
N GLU A 216 -4.39 16.73 15.57
CA GLU A 216 -3.14 16.47 14.86
C GLU A 216 -3.32 15.25 13.99
N ILE A 217 -2.95 15.34 12.71
CA ILE A 217 -2.99 14.24 11.75
C ILE A 217 -1.61 13.62 11.64
N LEU A 218 -1.56 12.29 11.67
CA LEU A 218 -0.32 11.55 11.46
C LEU A 218 0.08 11.62 9.98
N CYS A 219 1.29 12.09 9.71
CA CYS A 219 1.84 12.23 8.37
C CYS A 219 3.19 11.50 8.26
N GLY A 220 3.49 10.87 7.14
CA GLY A 220 4.77 10.16 6.92
C GLY A 220 4.60 8.91 6.06
N TYR A 221 5.70 8.22 5.73
CA TYR A 221 5.69 7.30 4.57
C TYR A 221 6.28 5.89 4.77
N ASN A 222 6.82 5.56 5.95
CA ASN A 222 7.45 4.25 6.21
C ASN A 222 6.67 3.39 7.23
N CYS A 223 5.35 3.51 7.31
CA CYS A 223 4.57 2.74 8.28
C CYS A 223 3.86 1.54 7.61
N THR A 224 3.84 0.40 8.29
CA THR A 224 3.10 -0.80 7.89
C THR A 224 2.13 -1.20 9.00
N TRP A 225 1.02 -1.81 8.62
CA TRP A 225 0.08 -2.41 9.56
C TRP A 225 0.50 -3.85 9.83
N VAL A 226 0.70 -4.17 11.10
CA VAL A 226 1.14 -5.48 11.57
C VAL A 226 -0.02 -6.09 12.34
N PRO A 227 -0.59 -7.23 11.89
CA PRO A 227 -1.50 -8.01 12.70
C PRO A 227 -0.84 -8.33 14.04
N SER A 228 -1.48 -7.94 15.12
CA SER A 228 -0.93 -8.12 16.46
C SER A 228 -1.98 -8.76 17.33
N ASN A 229 -1.49 -9.65 18.19
CA ASN A 229 -2.29 -10.27 19.22
C ASN A 229 -1.91 -9.60 20.54
N VAL A 230 -2.91 -9.53 21.39
CA VAL A 230 -3.01 -9.00 22.75
C VAL A 230 -1.75 -9.00 23.65
N ASP A 231 -0.75 -9.85 23.41
CA ASP A 231 0.36 -10.05 24.34
C ASP A 231 1.65 -9.28 24.03
N GLU A 232 1.88 -8.82 22.78
CA GLU A 232 3.09 -8.07 22.43
C GLU A 232 2.86 -6.95 21.40
N VAL A 233 3.27 -5.73 21.76
CA VAL A 233 3.32 -4.59 20.83
C VAL A 233 4.57 -4.72 19.95
N PRO A 234 4.45 -4.71 18.61
CA PRO A 234 5.59 -4.84 17.71
C PRO A 234 6.67 -3.76 17.93
N LYS A 235 7.94 -4.13 17.72
CA LYS A 235 9.03 -3.14 17.67
C LYS A 235 8.77 -2.13 16.55
N GLY A 236 9.00 -0.84 16.83
CA GLY A 236 8.71 0.24 15.91
C GLY A 236 7.24 0.68 15.88
N ALA A 237 6.38 0.18 16.79
CA ALA A 237 5.00 0.64 16.91
C ALA A 237 4.92 2.17 17.06
N VAL A 238 4.02 2.79 16.29
CA VAL A 238 3.83 4.24 16.28
C VAL A 238 3.05 4.66 17.52
N GLU A 239 3.65 5.53 18.32
CA GLU A 239 3.02 6.09 19.51
C GLU A 239 1.88 7.05 19.12
N GLY A 240 0.67 6.74 19.58
CA GLY A 240 -0.54 7.53 19.38
C GLY A 240 -0.76 8.61 20.45
N GLY A 241 -0.20 8.41 21.64
CA GLY A 241 -0.32 9.33 22.77
C GLY A 241 -0.20 8.59 24.11
N PHE A 242 -0.86 9.09 25.15
CA PHE A 242 -0.73 8.54 26.51
C PHE A 242 -2.04 8.62 27.32
N THR A 243 -2.22 7.71 28.28
CA THR A 243 -3.37 7.65 29.18
C THR A 243 -3.34 8.76 30.25
N GLU A 244 -4.47 9.01 30.90
CA GLU A 244 -4.68 10.13 31.83
C GLU A 244 -4.10 9.92 33.24
N VAL A 245 -3.96 8.67 33.70
CA VAL A 245 -3.57 8.36 35.09
C VAL A 245 -2.10 8.00 35.17
N ASP A 246 -1.68 6.97 34.45
CA ASP A 246 -0.32 6.42 34.55
C ASP A 246 0.61 6.92 33.42
N HIS A 247 0.10 7.78 32.53
CA HIS A 247 0.79 8.20 31.31
C HIS A 247 1.29 7.00 30.48
N GLU A 248 0.55 5.90 30.49
CA GLU A 248 0.86 4.72 29.69
C GLU A 248 0.79 5.08 28.21
N THR A 249 1.86 4.76 27.47
CA THR A 249 1.90 4.97 26.02
C THR A 249 0.81 4.14 25.32
N MET A 250 -0.01 4.83 24.53
CA MET A 250 -0.97 4.22 23.62
C MET A 250 -0.40 4.16 22.21
N TYR A 251 -0.76 3.11 21.48
CA TYR A 251 -0.26 2.87 20.11
C TYR A 251 -1.35 3.02 19.06
N VAL A 252 -0.91 3.37 17.85
CA VAL A 252 -1.79 3.48 16.68
C VAL A 252 -2.29 2.12 16.25
N GLY A 253 -3.61 1.92 16.38
CA GLY A 253 -4.28 0.69 15.99
C GLY A 253 -5.33 0.87 14.90
N ARG A 254 -5.72 -0.23 14.29
CA ARG A 254 -6.96 -0.35 13.50
C ARG A 254 -7.61 -1.71 13.69
N VAL A 255 -8.91 -1.76 13.44
CA VAL A 255 -9.73 -2.96 13.62
C VAL A 255 -10.61 -3.22 12.41
N HIS A 256 -10.81 -4.49 12.10
CA HIS A 256 -11.88 -4.91 11.19
C HIS A 256 -13.19 -5.03 11.97
N TYR A 257 -14.15 -4.16 11.69
CA TYR A 257 -15.44 -4.16 12.40
C TYR A 257 -16.60 -3.96 11.41
N LYS A 258 -17.52 -4.94 11.35
CA LYS A 258 -18.72 -4.92 10.50
C LYS A 258 -18.46 -4.59 9.02
N GLY A 259 -17.33 -5.06 8.47
CA GLY A 259 -16.95 -4.81 7.08
C GLY A 259 -16.27 -3.45 6.84
N HIS A 260 -15.93 -2.74 7.92
CA HIS A 260 -15.15 -1.50 7.90
C HIS A 260 -13.78 -1.75 8.51
N LEU A 261 -12.82 -0.91 8.13
CA LEU A 261 -11.49 -0.88 8.72
C LEU A 261 -11.36 0.43 9.50
N ILE A 262 -11.37 0.38 10.82
CA ILE A 262 -11.55 1.57 11.66
C ILE A 262 -10.31 1.82 12.50
N VAL A 263 -9.80 3.04 12.45
CA VAL A 263 -8.67 3.48 13.27
C VAL A 263 -9.09 3.61 14.74
N GLY A 264 -8.24 3.13 15.64
CA GLY A 264 -8.45 3.17 17.08
C GLY A 264 -7.14 3.30 17.85
N LYS A 265 -7.25 3.31 19.17
CA LYS A 265 -6.14 3.39 20.11
C LYS A 265 -5.92 2.05 20.79
N ILE A 266 -4.69 1.59 20.82
CA ILE A 266 -4.30 0.37 21.52
C ILE A 266 -3.75 0.77 22.88
N VAL A 267 -4.32 0.18 23.93
CA VAL A 267 -3.86 0.36 25.31
C VAL A 267 -3.24 -0.97 25.75
N PRO A 268 -1.90 -1.06 25.86
CA PRO A 268 -1.20 -2.31 26.13
C PRO A 268 -1.70 -3.04 27.38
N SER A 269 -1.85 -2.33 28.50
CA SER A 269 -2.35 -2.87 29.77
C SER A 269 -3.76 -3.45 29.67
N HIS A 270 -4.61 -2.84 28.83
CA HIS A 270 -6.00 -3.27 28.61
C HIS A 270 -6.14 -4.30 27.51
N LYS A 271 -5.06 -4.60 26.77
CA LYS A 271 -5.04 -5.76 25.88
C LYS A 271 -6.08 -5.69 24.73
N CYS A 272 -6.47 -4.48 24.35
CA CYS A 272 -7.50 -4.25 23.32
C CYS A 272 -7.28 -2.94 22.55
N CYS A 273 -7.95 -2.83 21.40
CA CYS A 273 -8.02 -1.62 20.60
C CYS A 273 -9.40 -0.96 20.77
N TYR A 274 -9.43 0.28 21.26
CA TYR A 274 -10.65 1.09 21.37
C TYR A 274 -10.85 1.97 20.13
N PHE A 275 -12.07 2.02 19.61
CA PHE A 275 -12.39 2.80 18.41
C PHE A 275 -13.81 3.36 18.47
N ALA A 276 -14.04 4.49 17.79
CA ALA A 276 -15.36 5.11 17.72
C ALA A 276 -16.17 4.51 16.58
N TYR A 277 -17.41 4.09 16.83
CA TYR A 277 -18.33 3.61 15.80
C TYR A 277 -19.79 3.88 16.18
N ASN A 278 -20.57 4.48 15.27
CA ASN A 278 -21.98 4.86 15.50
C ASN A 278 -22.23 5.53 16.86
N ASP A 279 -21.51 6.62 17.13
CA ASP A 279 -21.61 7.44 18.35
C ASP A 279 -21.25 6.72 19.67
N LYS A 280 -20.64 5.53 19.59
CA LYS A 280 -20.22 4.73 20.75
C LYS A 280 -18.73 4.42 20.72
N ALA A 281 -18.16 4.22 21.91
CA ALA A 281 -16.86 3.59 22.05
C ALA A 281 -17.03 2.07 21.96
N MET A 282 -16.28 1.46 21.05
CA MET A 282 -16.20 0.02 20.85
C MET A 282 -14.80 -0.46 21.19
N LEU A 283 -14.65 -1.75 21.46
CA LEU A 283 -13.37 -2.40 21.64
C LEU A 283 -13.33 -3.72 20.89
N GLU A 284 -12.15 -4.08 20.39
CA GLU A 284 -11.86 -5.38 19.80
C GLU A 284 -10.49 -5.87 20.26
N ASN A 285 -10.34 -7.18 20.40
CA ASN A 285 -9.08 -7.83 20.81
C ASN A 285 -8.22 -8.24 19.61
N ASN A 286 -8.83 -8.33 18.42
CA ASN A 286 -8.12 -8.58 17.18
C ASN A 286 -7.94 -7.24 16.45
N PHE A 287 -6.69 -6.79 16.37
CA PHE A 287 -6.35 -5.50 15.79
C PHE A 287 -5.02 -5.57 15.05
N GLU A 288 -4.75 -4.55 14.25
CA GLU A 288 -3.45 -4.33 13.64
C GLU A 288 -2.81 -3.11 14.30
N VAL A 289 -1.50 -3.20 14.57
CA VAL A 289 -0.68 -2.10 15.09
C VAL A 289 0.02 -1.43 13.91
N LEU A 290 0.02 -0.11 13.86
CA LEU A 290 0.85 0.63 12.93
C LEU A 290 2.28 0.64 13.46
N ALA A 291 3.23 0.12 12.69
CA ALA A 291 4.64 0.14 13.02
C ALA A 291 5.45 0.82 11.91
N VAL A 292 6.46 1.60 12.29
CA VAL A 292 7.49 2.06 11.36
C VAL A 292 8.26 0.83 10.89
N TYR A 293 8.19 0.58 9.59
CA TYR A 293 9.00 -0.41 8.93
C TYR A 293 10.46 0.06 9.03
N VAL A 294 11.22 -0.58 9.90
CA VAL A 294 12.67 -0.63 9.80
C VAL A 294 12.96 -1.72 8.78
N PRO A 295 13.39 -1.38 7.55
CA PRO A 295 13.72 -2.40 6.58
C PRO A 295 14.83 -3.26 7.17
N ALA A 296 14.64 -4.57 7.20
CA ALA A 296 15.75 -5.50 7.41
C ALA A 296 16.85 -5.32 6.33
N ASP A 297 16.55 -4.57 5.26
CA ASP A 297 17.44 -4.20 4.17
C ASP A 297 18.14 -2.82 4.38
N ASP A 298 17.82 -2.06 5.45
CA ASP A 298 18.49 -0.80 5.77
C ASP A 298 19.60 -1.04 6.78
N LEU A 299 20.79 -1.35 6.27
CA LEU A 299 22.00 -1.57 7.07
C LEU A 299 22.45 -0.30 7.83
N THR A 300 21.87 0.87 7.53
CA THR A 300 22.16 2.12 8.23
C THR A 300 21.27 2.35 9.45
N ASP A 301 20.29 1.46 9.70
CA ASP A 301 19.48 1.52 10.91
C ASP A 301 20.38 1.31 12.16
N PRO A 302 20.16 2.07 13.26
CA PRO A 302 20.98 1.96 14.47
C PRO A 302 20.98 0.57 15.11
N ALA A 303 19.90 -0.21 14.98
CA ALA A 303 19.79 -1.53 15.62
C ALA A 303 20.69 -2.60 14.95
N PRO A 304 20.67 -2.81 13.61
CA PRO A 304 21.65 -3.65 12.95
C PRO A 304 23.06 -3.04 13.00
N ALA A 305 23.23 -1.71 12.85
CA ALA A 305 24.55 -1.06 12.90
C ALA A 305 25.31 -1.32 14.22
N THR A 306 24.61 -1.24 15.36
CA THR A 306 25.21 -1.56 16.67
C THR A 306 25.52 -3.05 16.81
N THR A 307 24.67 -3.92 16.29
CA THR A 307 24.92 -5.37 16.29
C THR A 307 26.14 -5.74 15.44
N PHE A 308 26.31 -5.11 14.26
CA PHE A 308 27.45 -5.35 13.37
C PHE A 308 28.80 -5.04 14.02
N ALA A 309 28.88 -4.05 14.91
CA ALA A 309 30.12 -3.72 15.62
C ALA A 309 30.64 -4.88 16.51
N HIS A 310 29.75 -5.77 16.94
CA HIS A 310 30.07 -6.90 17.82
C HIS A 310 30.27 -8.23 17.10
N LEU A 311 29.99 -8.31 15.79
CA LEU A 311 30.11 -9.55 15.03
C LEU A 311 31.52 -9.72 14.44
N ASP A 312 32.06 -10.93 14.54
CA ASP A 312 33.35 -11.29 13.92
C ASP A 312 33.24 -11.60 12.43
N ALA A 313 32.04 -12.01 11.99
CA ALA A 313 31.70 -12.18 10.58
C ALA A 313 30.24 -11.77 10.34
N THR A 314 30.01 -11.07 9.24
CA THR A 314 28.69 -10.63 8.79
C THR A 314 28.40 -11.27 7.44
N THR A 315 27.27 -11.97 7.34
CA THR A 315 26.76 -12.52 6.08
C THR A 315 25.49 -11.77 5.74
N VAL A 316 25.56 -10.89 4.75
CA VAL A 316 24.43 -10.06 4.30
C VAL A 316 23.68 -10.83 3.22
N LEU A 317 22.37 -10.98 3.40
CA LEU A 317 21.50 -11.60 2.39
C LEU A 317 20.79 -10.49 1.61
N SER A 318 20.84 -10.55 0.28
CA SER A 318 20.28 -9.52 -0.61
C SER A 318 19.11 -10.05 -1.41
N ARG A 319 17.99 -9.32 -1.37
CA ARG A 319 16.81 -9.61 -2.19
C ARG A 319 17.13 -9.56 -3.69
N ALA A 320 17.93 -8.59 -4.14
CA ALA A 320 18.28 -8.44 -5.54
C ALA A 320 19.03 -9.68 -6.08
N ILE A 321 19.86 -10.32 -5.24
CA ILE A 321 20.57 -11.56 -5.60
C ILE A 321 19.59 -12.75 -5.65
N ALA A 322 18.64 -12.82 -4.72
CA ALA A 322 17.60 -13.84 -4.71
C ALA A 322 16.70 -13.77 -5.97
N GLU A 323 16.36 -12.55 -6.42
CA GLU A 323 15.57 -12.33 -7.64
C GLU A 323 16.28 -12.81 -8.92
N LEU A 324 17.62 -12.87 -8.91
CA LEU A 324 18.41 -13.49 -9.98
C LEU A 324 18.40 -15.04 -9.92
N GLY A 325 17.78 -15.63 -8.90
CA GLY A 325 17.74 -17.07 -8.64
C GLY A 325 19.02 -17.63 -8.01
N VAL A 326 19.93 -16.77 -7.53
CA VAL A 326 21.19 -17.21 -6.90
C VAL A 326 20.94 -17.53 -5.43
N TYR A 327 21.12 -18.81 -5.05
CA TYR A 327 20.97 -19.26 -3.67
C TYR A 327 22.24 -20.01 -3.20
N PRO A 328 22.76 -19.70 -2.00
CA PRO A 328 22.24 -18.72 -1.03
C PRO A 328 22.40 -17.28 -1.54
N ALA A 329 21.45 -16.40 -1.19
CA ALA A 329 21.40 -15.03 -1.69
C ALA A 329 22.36 -14.08 -0.94
N VAL A 330 23.61 -14.52 -0.74
CA VAL A 330 24.64 -13.77 -0.02
C VAL A 330 25.20 -12.66 -0.92
N ASP A 331 25.28 -11.43 -0.40
CA ASP A 331 26.00 -10.34 -1.05
C ASP A 331 27.50 -10.44 -0.74
N PRO A 332 28.36 -10.76 -1.72
CA PRO A 332 29.78 -10.97 -1.51
C PRO A 332 30.59 -9.68 -1.30
N LEU A 333 30.01 -8.51 -1.60
CA LEU A 333 30.65 -7.21 -1.42
C LEU A 333 30.29 -6.60 -0.07
N ASP A 334 29.05 -6.80 0.40
CA ASP A 334 28.59 -6.28 1.69
C ASP A 334 28.86 -7.24 2.87
N SER A 335 29.12 -8.52 2.58
CA SER A 335 29.52 -9.50 3.60
C SER A 335 31.00 -9.36 3.97
N THR A 336 31.31 -9.39 5.26
CA THR A 336 32.67 -9.19 5.76
C THR A 336 33.03 -10.18 6.87
N SER A 337 34.33 -10.35 7.12
CA SER A 337 34.81 -11.18 8.22
C SER A 337 36.16 -10.69 8.71
N ARG A 338 36.36 -10.67 10.04
CA ARG A 338 37.63 -10.28 10.67
C ARG A 338 38.75 -11.26 10.38
N VAL A 339 38.43 -12.53 10.09
CA VAL A 339 39.45 -13.54 9.77
C VAL A 339 39.92 -13.48 8.30
N MET A 340 39.39 -12.55 7.50
CA MET A 340 39.89 -12.26 6.15
C MET A 340 41.23 -11.52 6.18
N ASP A 341 42.25 -12.17 6.75
CA ASP A 341 43.61 -11.69 6.89
C ASP A 341 44.59 -12.78 6.38
N PRO A 342 45.56 -12.44 5.51
CA PRO A 342 46.50 -13.42 4.94
C PRO A 342 47.35 -14.14 5.99
N ASN A 343 47.52 -13.57 7.20
CA ASN A 343 48.23 -14.22 8.30
C ASN A 343 47.40 -15.30 9.01
N ILE A 344 46.08 -15.28 8.84
CA ILE A 344 45.15 -16.26 9.45
C ILE A 344 44.78 -17.35 8.44
N ILE A 345 44.31 -16.95 7.26
CA ILE A 345 43.78 -17.88 6.24
C ILE A 345 44.80 -18.28 5.16
N GLY A 346 46.02 -17.71 5.22
CA GLY A 346 47.06 -17.91 4.23
C GLY A 346 46.94 -17.00 3.01
N PRO A 347 48.05 -16.77 2.28
CA PRO A 347 48.10 -15.80 1.19
C PRO A 347 47.29 -16.23 -0.03
N GLU A 348 47.19 -17.54 -0.29
CA GLU A 348 46.45 -18.06 -1.45
C GLU A 348 44.95 -17.82 -1.33
N HIS A 349 44.35 -18.24 -0.20
CA HIS A 349 42.92 -18.02 0.05
C HIS A 349 42.59 -16.53 0.04
N TYR A 350 43.39 -15.71 0.73
CA TYR A 350 43.19 -14.27 0.76
C TYR A 350 43.27 -13.64 -0.64
N GLY A 351 44.27 -14.03 -1.44
CA GLY A 351 44.47 -13.52 -2.81
C GLY A 351 43.30 -13.86 -3.73
N VAL A 352 42.81 -15.11 -3.68
CA VAL A 352 41.65 -15.53 -4.48
C VAL A 352 40.39 -14.79 -4.07
N ALA A 353 40.10 -14.69 -2.77
CA ALA A 353 38.91 -14.00 -2.30
C ALA A 353 38.92 -12.49 -2.63
N ARG A 354 40.07 -11.81 -2.49
CA ARG A 354 40.22 -10.40 -2.92
C ARG A 354 40.11 -10.23 -4.42
N GLY A 355 40.61 -11.18 -5.21
CA GLY A 355 40.44 -11.18 -6.67
C GLY A 355 38.97 -11.31 -7.07
N VAL A 356 38.22 -12.21 -6.43
CA VAL A 356 36.77 -12.36 -6.62
C VAL A 356 36.03 -11.08 -6.29
N GLN A 357 36.29 -10.48 -5.12
CA GLN A 357 35.67 -9.20 -4.72
C GLN A 357 35.98 -8.09 -5.72
N LYS A 358 37.22 -8.00 -6.20
CA LYS A 358 37.61 -6.99 -7.18
C LYS A 358 36.81 -7.12 -8.49
N ILE A 359 36.75 -8.31 -9.07
CA ILE A 359 35.99 -8.54 -10.32
C ILE A 359 34.50 -8.22 -10.14
N LEU A 360 33.92 -8.59 -9.00
CA LEU A 360 32.50 -8.28 -8.72
C LEU A 360 32.26 -6.78 -8.51
N GLN A 361 33.21 -6.07 -7.90
CA GLN A 361 33.14 -4.62 -7.74
C GLN A 361 33.25 -3.90 -9.08
N ASP A 362 34.18 -4.34 -9.94
CA ASP A 362 34.36 -3.81 -11.29
C ASP A 362 33.12 -4.10 -12.16
N TYR A 363 32.51 -5.27 -12.00
CA TYR A 363 31.23 -5.58 -12.66
C TYR A 363 30.09 -4.67 -12.20
N LYS A 364 29.98 -4.38 -10.89
CA LYS A 364 28.94 -3.50 -10.33
C LYS A 364 29.06 -2.08 -10.89
N SER A 365 30.26 -1.55 -11.11
CA SER A 365 30.44 -0.23 -11.74
C SER A 365 30.10 -0.25 -13.24
N LEU A 366 30.35 -1.37 -13.93
CA LEU A 366 30.00 -1.54 -15.34
C LEU A 366 28.49 -1.76 -15.57
N GLN A 367 27.73 -2.26 -14.58
CA GLN A 367 26.29 -2.50 -14.72
C GLN A 367 25.49 -1.26 -15.07
N ASP A 368 25.79 -0.11 -14.47
CA ASP A 368 25.12 1.16 -14.76
C ASP A 368 25.37 1.61 -16.21
N ILE A 369 26.59 1.40 -16.70
CA ILE A 369 26.98 1.70 -18.08
C ILE A 369 26.24 0.77 -19.05
N ILE A 370 26.22 -0.54 -18.77
CA ILE A 370 25.53 -1.55 -19.59
C ILE A 370 24.03 -1.25 -19.66
N ALA A 371 23.41 -0.81 -18.56
CA ALA A 371 21.99 -0.48 -18.53
C ALA A 371 21.62 0.72 -19.42
N ILE A 372 22.55 1.65 -19.66
CA ILE A 372 22.33 2.87 -20.45
C ILE A 372 22.74 2.66 -21.91
N LEU A 373 23.97 2.17 -22.14
CA LEU A 373 24.62 2.11 -23.45
C LEU A 373 24.50 0.73 -24.13
N GLY A 374 24.21 -0.32 -23.37
CA GLY A 374 24.25 -1.69 -23.85
C GLY A 374 25.65 -2.33 -23.75
N MET A 375 25.71 -3.65 -23.93
CA MET A 375 26.93 -4.43 -23.73
C MET A 375 27.96 -4.29 -24.87
N ASP A 376 27.51 -3.87 -26.06
CA ASP A 376 28.35 -3.74 -27.25
C ASP A 376 29.35 -2.58 -27.17
N GLU A 377 29.00 -1.55 -26.38
CA GLU A 377 29.78 -0.31 -26.20
C GLU A 377 30.96 -0.45 -25.21
N LEU A 378 31.09 -1.60 -24.55
CA LEU A 378 32.20 -1.89 -23.65
C LEU A 378 33.48 -2.26 -24.42
N SER A 379 34.64 -1.97 -23.83
CA SER A 379 35.91 -2.49 -24.34
C SER A 379 35.94 -4.03 -24.25
N GLU A 380 36.78 -4.69 -25.06
CA GLU A 380 36.88 -6.15 -25.02
C GLU A 380 37.36 -6.67 -23.64
N ASP A 381 38.23 -5.92 -22.96
CA ASP A 381 38.69 -6.23 -21.60
C ASP A 381 37.55 -6.11 -20.58
N ASP A 382 36.68 -5.10 -20.71
CA ASP A 382 35.50 -4.93 -19.85
C ASP A 382 34.47 -6.03 -20.11
N LYS A 383 34.24 -6.40 -21.37
CA LYS A 383 33.36 -7.53 -21.74
C LYS A 383 33.86 -8.83 -21.10
N MET A 384 35.18 -9.07 -21.13
CA MET A 384 35.79 -10.22 -20.47
C MET A 384 35.61 -10.17 -18.94
N THR A 385 35.76 -9.00 -18.34
CA THR A 385 35.51 -8.78 -16.89
C THR A 385 34.06 -9.10 -16.54
N VAL A 386 33.10 -8.61 -17.31
CA VAL A 386 31.67 -8.88 -17.12
C VAL A 386 31.36 -10.38 -17.27
N ALA A 387 31.92 -11.03 -18.30
CA ALA A 387 31.70 -12.46 -18.54
C ALA A 387 32.23 -13.31 -17.37
N ARG A 388 33.43 -12.99 -16.85
CA ARG A 388 33.97 -13.67 -15.66
C ARG A 388 33.15 -13.36 -14.41
N ALA A 389 32.75 -12.11 -14.21
CA ALA A 389 31.93 -11.72 -13.05
C ALA A 389 30.58 -12.44 -13.01
N ARG A 390 29.90 -12.59 -14.15
CA ARG A 390 28.65 -13.36 -14.24
C ARG A 390 28.85 -14.83 -13.88
N LYS A 391 29.95 -15.45 -14.36
CA LYS A 391 30.31 -16.82 -13.98
C LYS A 391 30.57 -16.96 -12.49
N ILE A 392 31.33 -16.04 -11.89
CA ILE A 392 31.59 -15.98 -10.45
C ILE A 392 30.28 -15.85 -9.67
N GLN A 393 29.41 -14.90 -10.06
CA GLN A 393 28.13 -14.66 -9.40
C GLN A 393 27.23 -15.91 -9.43
N ARG A 394 27.22 -16.66 -10.55
CA ARG A 394 26.51 -17.93 -10.67
C ARG A 394 27.18 -19.04 -9.86
N PHE A 395 28.51 -19.12 -9.85
CA PHE A 395 29.26 -20.15 -9.13
C PHE A 395 29.20 -20.00 -7.60
N LEU A 396 28.86 -18.82 -7.10
CA LEU A 396 28.51 -18.61 -5.68
C LEU A 396 27.18 -19.28 -5.29
N SER A 397 26.36 -19.72 -6.25
CA SER A 397 25.17 -20.53 -5.96
C SER A 397 25.54 -21.98 -5.70
N GLN A 398 24.86 -22.60 -4.73
CA GLN A 398 25.12 -23.97 -4.32
C GLN A 398 23.81 -24.67 -3.94
N PRO A 399 23.53 -25.89 -4.45
CA PRO A 399 22.37 -26.66 -4.02
C PRO A 399 22.55 -27.13 -2.58
N PHE A 400 21.63 -26.75 -1.71
CA PHE A 400 21.62 -27.16 -0.31
C PHE A 400 20.88 -28.48 -0.11
N GLN A 401 21.44 -29.35 0.73
CA GLN A 401 20.82 -30.63 1.06
C GLN A 401 19.42 -30.47 1.68
N VAL A 402 19.22 -29.43 2.50
CA VAL A 402 17.90 -29.10 3.07
C VAL A 402 16.91 -28.54 2.04
N ALA A 403 17.40 -28.05 0.89
CA ALA A 403 16.60 -27.46 -0.16
C ALA A 403 16.30 -28.43 -1.31
N GLU A 404 16.74 -29.69 -1.24
CA GLU A 404 16.51 -30.72 -2.24
C GLU A 404 15.01 -30.88 -2.57
N VAL A 405 14.16 -30.82 -1.54
CA VAL A 405 12.69 -30.95 -1.67
C VAL A 405 12.07 -29.82 -2.50
N PHE A 406 12.66 -28.63 -2.49
CA PHE A 406 12.14 -27.45 -3.19
C PHE A 406 12.78 -27.27 -4.57
N THR A 407 14.06 -27.60 -4.71
CA THR A 407 14.86 -27.33 -5.91
C THR A 407 14.94 -28.52 -6.86
N GLY A 408 14.75 -29.75 -6.37
CA GLY A 408 14.99 -30.97 -7.13
C GLY A 408 16.48 -31.25 -7.43
N HIS A 409 17.40 -30.40 -6.96
CA HIS A 409 18.84 -30.59 -7.10
C HIS A 409 19.42 -31.25 -5.86
N ILE A 410 20.21 -32.31 -6.04
CA ILE A 410 20.91 -32.99 -4.95
C ILE A 410 21.89 -32.01 -4.31
N GLY A 411 21.83 -31.90 -2.98
CA GLY A 411 22.67 -31.04 -2.18
C GLY A 411 24.14 -31.44 -2.27
N LYS A 412 25.01 -30.44 -2.32
CA LYS A 412 26.46 -30.65 -2.38
C LYS A 412 27.15 -29.97 -1.22
N MET A 413 28.10 -30.64 -0.58
CA MET A 413 29.03 -30.03 0.36
C MET A 413 30.37 -29.84 -0.34
N VAL A 414 30.83 -28.60 -0.45
CA VAL A 414 32.08 -28.24 -1.12
C VAL A 414 33.18 -28.04 -0.07
N LYS A 415 34.33 -28.67 -0.28
CA LYS A 415 35.51 -28.50 0.60
C LYS A 415 36.22 -27.19 0.31
N LEU A 416 36.83 -26.58 1.32
CA LEU A 416 37.52 -25.29 1.21
C LEU A 416 38.60 -25.28 0.11
N GLU A 417 39.41 -26.32 0.02
CA GLU A 417 40.48 -26.44 -0.98
C GLU A 417 39.92 -26.42 -2.41
N GLU A 418 38.81 -27.10 -2.65
CA GLU A 418 38.13 -27.12 -3.95
C GLU A 418 37.47 -25.78 -4.28
N THR A 419 36.94 -25.08 -3.27
CA THR A 419 36.41 -23.71 -3.43
C THR A 419 37.51 -22.76 -3.90
N ILE A 420 38.67 -22.76 -3.22
CA ILE A 420 39.80 -21.88 -3.55
C ILE A 420 40.31 -22.18 -4.96
N LYS A 421 40.51 -23.47 -5.27
CA LYS A 421 40.94 -23.94 -6.59
C LYS A 421 39.96 -23.52 -7.69
N GLY A 422 38.66 -23.73 -7.48
CA GLY A 422 37.62 -23.38 -8.45
C GLY A 422 37.58 -21.89 -8.77
N PHE A 423 37.56 -21.03 -7.76
CA PHE A 423 37.58 -19.58 -7.98
C PHE A 423 38.91 -19.12 -8.60
N LYS A 424 40.05 -19.70 -8.21
CA LYS A 424 41.36 -19.39 -8.81
C LYS A 424 41.40 -19.67 -10.32
N GLN A 425 40.84 -20.79 -10.77
CA GLN A 425 40.77 -21.13 -12.20
C GLN A 425 39.90 -20.13 -12.99
N ILE A 426 38.79 -19.67 -12.39
CA ILE A 426 37.93 -18.64 -13.00
C ILE A 426 38.69 -17.30 -13.09
N LEU A 427 39.40 -16.90 -12.03
CA LEU A 427 40.19 -15.66 -12.01
C LEU A 427 41.32 -15.67 -13.05
N ASN A 428 41.98 -16.82 -13.23
CA ASN A 428 43.05 -17.00 -14.21
C ASN A 428 42.56 -17.05 -15.67
N GLY A 429 41.24 -17.16 -15.91
CA GLY A 429 40.66 -17.27 -17.25
C GLY A 429 40.71 -18.67 -17.87
N GLU A 430 41.08 -19.70 -17.10
CA GLU A 430 41.19 -21.09 -17.59
C GLU A 430 39.84 -21.63 -18.10
N LEU A 431 38.73 -21.06 -17.60
CA LEU A 431 37.35 -21.49 -17.87
C LEU A 431 36.55 -20.46 -18.68
N ASP A 432 37.24 -19.56 -19.39
CA ASP A 432 36.59 -18.51 -20.18
C ASP A 432 35.73 -19.07 -21.33
N HIS A 433 36.12 -20.23 -21.87
CA HIS A 433 35.39 -20.94 -22.91
C HIS A 433 34.11 -21.64 -22.44
N ILE A 434 33.91 -21.80 -21.12
CA ILE A 434 32.73 -22.48 -20.56
C ILE A 434 31.53 -21.51 -20.48
N PRO A 435 30.32 -21.92 -20.88
CA PRO A 435 29.12 -21.07 -20.81
C PRO A 435 28.68 -20.77 -19.37
N GLU A 436 28.13 -19.58 -19.13
CA GLU A 436 27.69 -19.11 -17.81
C GLU A 436 26.70 -20.07 -17.11
N ALA A 437 25.79 -20.68 -17.88
CA ALA A 437 24.78 -21.61 -17.37
C ALA A 437 25.36 -22.86 -16.71
N ALA A 438 26.60 -23.25 -17.06
CA ALA A 438 27.28 -24.38 -16.43
C ALA A 438 27.70 -24.09 -14.98
N PHE A 439 27.85 -22.81 -14.61
CA PHE A 439 28.25 -22.39 -13.26
C PHE A 439 27.07 -22.26 -12.27
N TYR A 440 25.83 -22.43 -12.73
CA TYR A 440 24.65 -22.26 -11.90
C TYR A 440 24.27 -23.55 -11.14
N MET A 441 24.02 -23.48 -9.83
CA MET A 441 23.57 -24.59 -8.97
C MET A 441 24.44 -25.84 -9.10
N VAL A 442 25.75 -25.67 -8.85
CA VAL A 442 26.76 -26.73 -8.90
C VAL A 442 27.61 -26.71 -7.61
N GLY A 443 28.44 -27.73 -7.41
CA GLY A 443 29.32 -27.83 -6.25
C GLY A 443 30.74 -27.40 -6.59
N THR A 444 31.52 -28.32 -7.17
CA THR A 444 32.93 -28.07 -7.51
C THR A 444 33.13 -27.65 -8.96
N ILE A 445 34.38 -27.34 -9.33
CA ILE A 445 34.70 -26.96 -10.70
C ILE A 445 34.61 -28.14 -11.69
N GLU A 446 34.84 -29.36 -11.20
CA GLU A 446 34.64 -30.58 -11.98
C GLU A 446 33.16 -30.77 -12.35
N ASP A 447 32.23 -30.37 -11.46
CA ASP A 447 30.80 -30.38 -11.76
C ASP A 447 30.43 -29.38 -12.87
N VAL A 448 31.08 -28.22 -12.88
CA VAL A 448 30.91 -27.20 -13.94
C VAL A 448 31.32 -27.79 -15.28
N ILE A 449 32.48 -28.45 -15.35
CA ILE A 449 33.00 -29.05 -16.59
C ILE A 449 32.07 -30.17 -17.06
N ALA A 450 31.62 -31.04 -16.16
CA ALA A 450 30.67 -32.11 -16.49
C ALA A 450 29.33 -31.56 -17.00
N LYS A 451 28.82 -30.50 -16.37
CA LYS A 451 27.59 -29.82 -16.79
C LYS A 451 27.75 -29.09 -18.13
N SER A 452 28.92 -28.50 -18.39
CA SER A 452 29.23 -27.90 -19.69
C SER A 452 29.21 -28.94 -20.81
N GLN A 453 29.78 -30.12 -20.57
CA GLN A 453 29.75 -31.22 -21.54
C GLN A 453 28.34 -31.75 -21.80
N SER A 454 27.48 -31.80 -20.78
CA SER A 454 26.08 -32.23 -20.97
C SER A 454 25.26 -31.18 -21.73
N LEU A 455 25.48 -29.90 -21.47
CA LEU A 455 24.86 -28.80 -22.23
C LEU A 455 25.27 -28.84 -23.70
N ALA A 456 26.55 -29.08 -24.00
CA ALA A 456 27.06 -29.18 -25.37
C ALA A 456 26.50 -30.39 -26.15
N LYS A 457 26.03 -31.45 -25.47
CA LYS A 457 25.40 -32.62 -26.10
C LYS A 457 23.90 -32.43 -26.39
N ASN A 458 23.26 -31.48 -25.71
CA ASN A 458 21.82 -31.21 -25.83
C ASN A 458 21.51 -30.08 -26.82
N ILE A 459 22.54 -29.52 -27.44
CA ILE A 459 22.50 -28.60 -28.58
C ILE A 459 22.86 -29.43 -29.81
#